data_AF-A0A5K1K5A2-F1
#
_entry.id   AF-A0A5K1K5A2-F1
#
_cell.length_a   1.000
_cell.length_b   1.000
_cell.length_c   1.000
_cell.angle_alpha   90.00
_cell.angle_beta   90.00
_cell.angle_gamma   90.00
#
_symmetry.space_group_name_H-M   'P 1'
#
loop_
_entity.id
_entity.type
_entity.pdbx_description
1 polymer ?
#
loop_
_entity_poly.entity_id
_entity_poly.type
_entity_poly.pdbx_seq_one_letter_code
_entity_poly.pdbx_strand_id
1 'polypeptide(L)'
;MDGISCLPPNLALTSVTAIPAFAAGLSHRVGILREGADADLVLWDSHPLQLGATPRKVWIDGILQVDADPAQVPVNKQKKKDPAMQ
;
A
#
# COMPACT_ATOMS: atom_id res chain seq x y z
N MET A 1 -18.12 -11.79 32.39
CA MET A 1 -18.03 -12.48 31.08
C MET A 1 -18.09 -11.37 30.07
N ASP A 2 -16.92 -10.80 29.78
CA ASP A 2 -16.86 -9.48 29.19
C ASP A 2 -16.76 -9.70 27.69
N GLY A 3 -17.79 -9.24 26.98
CA GLY A 3 -18.09 -9.62 25.60
C GLY A 3 -16.96 -9.34 24.62
N ILE A 4 -16.72 -10.30 23.74
CA ILE A 4 -16.01 -10.21 22.45
C ILE A 4 -14.89 -9.17 22.45
N SER A 5 -13.75 -9.54 23.02
CA SER A 5 -12.52 -8.76 22.94
C SER A 5 -12.04 -8.71 21.49
N CYS A 6 -12.38 -7.64 20.78
CA CYS A 6 -11.78 -7.32 19.49
C CYS A 6 -10.39 -6.71 19.70
N LEU A 7 -9.50 -6.92 18.74
CA LEU A 7 -8.15 -6.32 18.79
C LEU A 7 -8.25 -4.79 18.67
N PRO A 8 -7.46 -4.03 19.45
CA PRO A 8 -7.24 -2.61 19.21
C PRO A 8 -6.86 -2.35 17.74
N PRO A 9 -7.30 -1.24 17.11
CA PRO A 9 -7.12 -1.02 15.67
C PRO A 9 -5.68 -1.15 15.16
N ASN A 10 -4.70 -0.69 15.94
CA ASN A 10 -3.28 -0.82 15.59
C ASN A 10 -2.82 -2.29 15.61
N LEU A 11 -3.25 -3.07 16.60
CA LEU A 11 -2.93 -4.51 16.68
C LEU A 11 -3.64 -5.29 15.56
N ALA A 12 -4.90 -4.94 15.28
CA ALA A 12 -5.65 -5.51 14.17
C ALA A 12 -4.95 -5.24 12.83
N LEU A 13 -4.51 -4.00 12.55
CA LEU A 13 -3.82 -3.67 11.31
C LEU A 13 -2.45 -4.35 11.22
N THR A 14 -1.71 -4.40 12.33
CA THR A 14 -0.41 -5.09 12.41
C THR A 14 -0.57 -6.60 12.14
N SER A 15 -1.70 -7.20 12.58
CA SER A 15 -1.99 -8.63 12.38
C SER A 15 -2.10 -9.06 10.90
N VAL A 16 -2.37 -8.11 10.00
CA VAL A 16 -2.49 -8.34 8.54
C VAL A 16 -1.35 -7.70 7.73
N THR A 17 -0.38 -7.05 8.38
CA THR A 17 0.75 -6.37 7.73
C THR A 17 2.09 -6.87 8.27
N ALA A 18 2.55 -6.33 9.40
CA ALA A 18 3.87 -6.60 9.94
C ALA A 18 4.00 -8.01 10.54
N ILE A 19 2.97 -8.54 11.21
CA ILE A 19 3.05 -9.88 11.83
C ILE A 19 3.23 -10.99 10.78
N PRO A 20 2.44 -11.07 9.69
CA PRO A 20 2.68 -12.05 8.64
C PRO A 20 4.05 -11.87 7.96
N ALA A 21 4.50 -10.62 7.72
CA ALA A 21 5.81 -10.36 7.15
C ALA A 21 6.94 -10.86 8.04
N PHE A 22 6.84 -10.66 9.36
CA PHE A 22 7.78 -11.20 10.34
C PHE A 22 7.78 -12.73 10.34
N ALA A 23 6.60 -13.35 10.40
CA ALA A 23 6.46 -14.81 10.40
C ALA A 23 7.03 -15.46 9.13
N ALA A 24 6.95 -14.76 7.99
CA ALA A 24 7.51 -15.20 6.72
C ALA A 24 9.01 -14.87 6.54
N GLY A 25 9.66 -14.22 7.51
CA GLY A 25 11.06 -13.79 7.39
C GLY A 25 11.29 -12.59 6.45
N LEU A 26 10.23 -11.87 6.09
CA LEU A 26 10.23 -10.75 5.14
C LEU A 26 10.12 -9.37 5.81
N SER A 27 10.24 -9.27 7.13
CA SER A 27 10.13 -8.01 7.89
C SER A 27 11.17 -6.94 7.52
N HIS A 28 12.24 -7.33 6.82
CA HIS A 28 13.23 -6.42 6.28
C HIS A 28 12.77 -5.76 4.96
N ARG A 29 11.71 -6.28 4.32
CA ARG A 29 11.19 -5.84 3.02
C ARG A 29 9.78 -5.30 3.07
N VAL A 30 8.81 -6.04 3.63
CA VAL A 30 7.37 -5.73 3.48
C VAL A 30 6.65 -5.66 4.83
N GLY A 31 5.40 -5.16 4.79
CA GLY A 31 4.50 -5.14 5.94
C GLY A 31 4.76 -3.99 6.93
N ILE A 32 5.69 -3.08 6.62
CA ILE A 32 6.04 -1.92 7.44
C ILE A 32 6.22 -0.68 6.56
N LEU A 33 5.99 0.51 7.13
CA LEU A 33 6.28 1.78 6.48
C LEU A 33 7.55 2.38 7.09
N ARG A 34 8.69 2.14 6.45
CA ARG A 34 10.02 2.64 6.87
C ARG A 34 10.92 2.77 5.64
N GLU A 35 11.89 3.67 5.69
CA GLU A 35 12.97 3.71 4.71
C GLU A 35 13.66 2.35 4.56
N GLY A 36 13.99 2.00 3.31
CA GLY A 36 14.61 0.73 2.93
C GLY A 36 13.66 -0.45 2.80
N ALA A 37 12.36 -0.29 3.11
CA ALA A 37 11.32 -1.28 2.80
C ALA A 37 10.82 -1.13 1.35
N ASP A 38 10.22 -2.19 0.82
CA ASP A 38 9.53 -2.19 -0.47
C ASP A 38 8.38 -1.18 -0.41
N ALA A 39 8.21 -0.39 -1.47
CA ALA A 39 7.25 0.71 -1.52
C ALA A 39 5.83 0.21 -1.88
N ASP A 40 5.35 -0.76 -1.11
CA ASP A 40 4.01 -1.34 -1.21
C ASP A 40 3.05 -0.58 -0.29
N LEU A 41 2.24 0.31 -0.87
CA LEU A 41 1.45 1.30 -0.12
C LEU A 41 0.01 1.33 -0.62
N VAL A 42 -0.92 1.54 0.33
CA VAL A 42 -2.31 1.83 0.01
C VAL A 42 -2.73 3.10 0.73
N LEU A 43 -3.18 4.08 -0.03
CA LEU A 43 -3.83 5.28 0.49
C LEU A 43 -5.33 5.02 0.54
N TRP A 44 -5.92 5.11 1.72
CA TRP A 44 -7.35 4.90 1.97
C TRP A 44 -8.07 6.24 2.15
N ASP A 45 -9.38 6.28 1.86
CA ASP A 45 -10.24 7.43 2.13
C ASP A 45 -10.64 7.59 3.60
N SER A 46 -10.52 6.51 4.36
CA SER A 46 -10.93 6.36 5.75
C SER A 46 -10.08 5.27 6.40
N HIS A 47 -10.31 4.97 7.68
CA HIS A 47 -9.51 3.95 8.36
C HIS A 47 -9.67 2.58 7.68
N PRO A 48 -8.59 1.86 7.32
CA PRO A 48 -8.64 0.67 6.45
C PRO A 48 -9.46 -0.52 7.01
N LEU A 49 -9.68 -0.56 8.32
CA LEU A 49 -10.50 -1.57 8.99
C LEU A 49 -11.97 -1.14 9.17
N GLN A 50 -12.35 0.05 8.71
CA GLN A 50 -13.71 0.53 8.74
C GLN A 50 -14.50 -0.05 7.57
N LEU A 51 -15.75 -0.46 7.82
CA LEU A 51 -16.63 -0.94 6.75
C LEU A 51 -16.86 0.16 5.72
N GLY A 52 -16.68 -0.17 4.43
CA GLY A 52 -16.82 0.77 3.32
C GLY A 52 -15.56 1.58 3.01
N ALA A 53 -14.47 1.41 3.76
CA ALA A 53 -13.18 2.02 3.42
C ALA A 53 -12.74 1.57 2.03
N THR A 54 -12.36 2.54 1.19
CA THR A 54 -12.01 2.28 -0.21
C THR A 54 -10.57 2.75 -0.49
N PRO A 55 -9.74 1.92 -1.15
CA PRO A 55 -8.41 2.35 -1.54
C PRO A 55 -8.50 3.42 -2.63
N ARG A 56 -7.95 4.61 -2.34
CA ARG A 56 -7.85 5.74 -3.27
C ARG A 56 -6.68 5.57 -4.23
N LYS A 57 -5.53 5.12 -3.71
CA LYS A 57 -4.33 4.84 -4.50
C LYS A 57 -3.61 3.60 -3.98
N VAL A 58 -3.07 2.81 -4.89
CA VAL A 58 -2.30 1.59 -4.57
C VAL A 58 -0.98 1.64 -5.32
N TRP A 59 0.13 1.48 -4.61
CA TRP A 59 1.47 1.33 -5.17
C TRP A 59 1.99 -0.08 -4.85
N ILE A 60 2.63 -0.68 -5.84
CA ILE A 60 3.37 -1.95 -5.71
C ILE A 60 4.76 -1.69 -6.26
N ASP A 61 5.80 -2.01 -5.49
CA ASP A 61 7.21 -1.69 -5.81
C ASP A 61 7.40 -0.20 -6.20
N GLY A 62 6.64 0.70 -5.56
CA GLY A 62 6.68 2.15 -5.85
C GLY A 62 5.98 2.56 -7.15
N ILE A 63 5.41 1.63 -7.91
CA ILE A 63 4.68 1.89 -9.15
C ILE A 63 3.19 1.98 -8.83
N LEU A 64 2.56 3.10 -9.22
CA LEU A 64 1.13 3.32 -9.06
C LEU A 64 0.33 2.34 -9.92
N GLN A 65 -0.51 1.52 -9.27
CA GLN A 65 -1.36 0.51 -9.90
C GLN A 65 -2.83 0.94 -9.96
N VAL A 66 -3.31 1.60 -8.90
CA VAL A 66 -4.68 2.12 -8.82
C VAL A 66 -4.60 3.61 -8.56
N ASP A 67 -5.31 4.39 -9.35
CA ASP A 67 -5.60 5.80 -9.07
C ASP A 67 -7.10 6.05 -9.24
N ALA A 68 -7.82 6.12 -8.12
CA ALA A 68 -9.26 6.36 -8.08
C ALA A 68 -9.61 7.84 -7.89
N ASP A 69 -8.63 8.74 -8.08
CA ASP A 69 -8.86 10.17 -8.03
C ASP A 69 -9.41 10.68 -9.37
N PRO A 70 -10.68 11.16 -9.42
CA PRO A 70 -11.31 11.59 -10.67
C PRO A 70 -10.61 12.78 -11.36
N ALA A 71 -9.64 13.43 -10.70
CA ALA A 71 -8.92 14.58 -11.22
C ALA A 71 -7.63 14.26 -12.04
N GLN A 72 -7.25 12.99 -12.20
CA GLN A 72 -5.98 12.65 -12.86
C GLN A 72 -6.14 12.57 -14.38
N VAL A 73 -5.75 13.65 -15.06
CA VAL A 73 -5.46 13.73 -16.50
C VAL A 73 -4.51 12.57 -16.89
N PRO A 74 -4.71 11.88 -18.03
CA PRO A 74 -3.87 10.75 -18.40
C PRO A 74 -2.40 11.17 -18.45
N VAL A 75 -1.58 10.59 -17.58
CA VAL A 75 -0.12 10.70 -17.63
C VAL A 75 0.33 10.02 -18.92
N ASN A 76 0.54 10.82 -19.96
CA ASN A 76 1.13 10.37 -21.20
C ASN A 76 2.57 9.94 -20.90
N LYS A 77 2.82 8.63 -20.78
CA LYS A 77 4.18 8.08 -20.74
C LYS A 77 4.81 8.36 -22.10
N GLN A 78 5.44 9.51 -22.27
CA GLN A 78 6.29 9.76 -23.43
C GLN A 78 7.41 8.72 -23.41
N LYS A 79 7.30 7.71 -24.28
CA LYS A 79 8.44 6.87 -24.65
C LYS A 79 9.51 7.82 -25.18
N LYS A 80 10.55 8.05 -24.40
CA LYS A 80 11.78 8.70 -24.87
C LYS A 80 12.31 7.83 -26.01
N LYS A 81 12.13 8.27 -27.26
CA LYS A 81 12.82 7.66 -28.40
C LYS A 81 14.28 8.02 -28.22
N ASP A 82 15.12 7.02 -27.98
CA ASP A 82 16.56 7.20 -28.06
C ASP A 82 16.89 7.72 -29.47
N PRO A 83 17.62 8.83 -29.62
CA PRO A 83 18.02 9.30 -30.93
C PRO A 83 18.96 8.24 -31.51
N ALA A 84 18.63 7.78 -32.72
CA ALA A 84 19.48 6.89 -33.49
C ALA A 84 20.89 7.50 -33.58
N MET A 85 21.88 6.70 -33.17
CA MET A 85 23.29 6.98 -33.37
C MET A 85 23.53 7.15 -34.88
N GLN A 86 23.94 8.36 -35.28
CA GLN A 86 24.71 8.57 -36.50
C GLN A 86 26.18 8.33 -36.17
#